data_AF-A0A1Y1MMW4-F1
#
_entry.id   AF-A0A1Y1MMW4-F1
#
_cell.length_a   1.000
_cell.length_b   1.000
_cell.length_c   1.000
_cell.angle_alpha   90.00
_cell.angle_beta   90.00
_cell.angle_gamma   90.00
#
_symmetry.space_group_name_H-M   'P 1'
#
loop_
_entity.id
_entity.type
_entity.pdbx_description
1 polymer ?
#
loop_
_entity_poly.entity_id
_entity_poly.type
_entity_poly.pdbx_seq_one_letter_code
_entity_poly.pdbx_strand_id
1 'polypeptide(L)'
;TTSRRVSAIPQLKCTSSRELCSLYSIDTMRCTNQGSSYGGEDIEWSCTATLPEELKLGSTDVICEGYASADDPYVLKGSCGVEYSLLLTSKGQERYPHIANPHGGYFSDGRGGTDLSAWLFTVVFVAVLGWILYSACVAGNGGRQARGNTG
;
A
#
# COMPACT_ATOMS: atom_id res chain seq x y z
N THR A 1 24.34 -7.02 -10.11
CA THR A 1 25.07 -8.24 -9.73
C THR A 1 25.77 -8.83 -10.94
N THR A 2 26.78 -9.69 -10.75
CA THR A 2 27.31 -10.54 -11.84
C THR A 2 26.34 -11.69 -12.06
N SER A 3 25.68 -11.74 -13.21
CA SER A 3 24.76 -12.81 -13.57
C SER A 3 25.27 -13.53 -14.81
N ARG A 4 25.19 -14.87 -14.81
CA ARG A 4 25.66 -15.71 -15.91
C ARG A 4 24.55 -16.09 -16.89
N ARG A 5 23.28 -16.14 -16.45
CA ARG A 5 22.13 -16.60 -17.27
C ARG A 5 20.90 -15.70 -17.22
N VAL A 6 20.77 -14.81 -16.23
CA VAL A 6 19.61 -13.91 -16.04
C VAL A 6 20.02 -12.44 -16.14
N SER A 7 19.08 -11.51 -16.30
CA SER A 7 19.39 -10.07 -16.23
C SER A 7 19.97 -9.69 -14.87
N ALA A 8 21.03 -8.89 -14.83
CA ALA A 8 21.67 -8.45 -13.60
C ALA A 8 20.64 -7.76 -12.66
N ILE A 9 20.37 -8.39 -11.52
CA ILE A 9 19.45 -7.87 -10.51
C ILE A 9 20.16 -6.71 -9.76
N PRO A 10 19.48 -5.60 -9.45
CA PRO A 10 19.99 -4.60 -8.51
C PRO A 10 20.34 -5.29 -7.18
N GLN A 11 21.54 -5.06 -6.64
CA GLN A 11 21.95 -5.72 -5.39
C GLN A 11 21.02 -5.41 -4.22
N LEU A 12 20.37 -4.24 -4.25
CA LEU A 12 19.39 -3.79 -3.26
C LEU A 12 18.18 -3.25 -4.01
N LYS A 13 16.98 -3.69 -3.63
CA LYS A 13 15.72 -3.23 -4.22
C LYS A 13 14.70 -2.93 -3.13
N CYS A 14 14.21 -1.69 -3.11
CA CYS A 14 13.14 -1.28 -2.21
C CYS A 14 11.78 -1.74 -2.76
N THR A 15 10.97 -2.40 -1.94
CA THR A 15 9.64 -2.93 -2.29
C THR A 15 8.48 -2.18 -1.64
N SER A 16 8.76 -1.15 -0.84
CA SER A 16 7.74 -0.26 -0.26
C SER A 16 7.09 0.66 -1.31
N SER A 17 6.16 1.51 -0.87
CA SER A 17 5.56 2.53 -1.74
C SER A 17 6.63 3.43 -2.35
N ARG A 18 6.38 3.93 -3.56
CA ARG A 18 7.34 4.79 -4.30
C ARG A 18 7.77 6.00 -3.48
N GLU A 19 6.84 6.62 -2.77
CA GLU A 19 7.09 7.77 -1.89
C GLU A 19 8.05 7.39 -0.76
N LEU A 20 7.82 6.26 -0.10
CA LEU A 20 8.66 5.79 1.00
C LEU A 20 10.05 5.39 0.54
N CYS A 21 10.16 4.69 -0.59
CA CYS A 21 11.46 4.35 -1.20
C CYS A 21 12.23 5.58 -1.71
N SER A 22 11.55 6.70 -1.96
CA SER A 22 12.20 7.95 -2.39
C SER A 22 12.78 8.78 -1.23
N LEU A 23 12.38 8.49 0.02
CA LEU A 23 12.90 9.22 1.18
C LEU A 23 14.37 8.92 1.46
N TYR A 24 14.79 7.67 1.27
CA TYR A 24 16.14 7.24 1.56
C TYR A 24 16.51 5.98 0.77
N SER A 25 17.68 6.01 0.11
CA SER A 25 18.28 4.86 -0.54
C SER A 25 19.34 4.23 0.35
N ILE A 26 19.22 2.94 0.64
CA ILE A 26 20.26 2.20 1.36
C ILE A 26 21.43 1.92 0.40
N ASP A 27 22.60 2.45 0.72
CA ASP A 27 23.82 2.21 -0.08
C ASP A 27 24.51 0.90 0.27
N THR A 28 24.43 0.47 1.53
CA THR A 28 25.10 -0.73 2.03
C THR A 28 24.20 -1.47 3.01
N MET A 29 24.00 -2.76 2.75
CA MET A 29 23.30 -3.68 3.63
C MET A 29 24.18 -4.90 3.87
N ARG A 30 24.14 -5.42 5.09
CA ARG A 30 24.86 -6.63 5.48
C ARG A 30 23.86 -7.68 5.93
N CYS A 31 23.81 -8.78 5.19
CA CYS A 31 23.02 -9.95 5.53
C CYS A 31 23.92 -11.10 5.99
N THR A 32 23.54 -11.75 7.08
CA THR A 32 24.23 -12.89 7.67
C THR A 32 23.29 -14.09 7.68
N ASN A 33 23.77 -15.22 7.18
CA ASN A 33 23.08 -16.50 7.28
C ASN A 33 23.04 -16.93 8.76
N GLN A 34 21.84 -17.13 9.29
CA GLN A 34 21.58 -17.53 10.68
C GLN A 34 21.40 -19.06 10.84
N GLY A 35 21.62 -19.82 9.78
CA GLY A 35 21.40 -21.26 9.72
C GLY A 35 19.99 -21.59 9.25
N SER A 36 19.55 -22.81 9.56
CA SER A 36 18.22 -23.30 9.20
C SER A 36 17.51 -23.86 10.42
N SER A 37 16.29 -23.39 10.69
CA SER A 37 15.54 -23.82 11.88
C SER A 37 14.92 -25.22 11.72
N TYR A 38 14.69 -25.71 10.49
CA TYR A 38 13.97 -26.98 10.24
C TYR A 38 14.54 -27.88 9.12
N GLY A 39 15.74 -27.60 8.57
CA GLY A 39 16.40 -28.44 7.57
C GLY A 39 17.29 -27.64 6.61
N GLY A 40 18.26 -28.29 5.95
CA GLY A 40 19.33 -27.61 5.20
C GLY A 40 18.93 -26.79 3.97
N GLU A 41 17.64 -26.74 3.61
CA GLU A 41 17.12 -26.01 2.46
C GLU A 41 16.54 -24.63 2.83
N ASP A 42 16.12 -24.43 4.09
CA ASP A 42 15.50 -23.18 4.55
C ASP A 42 16.50 -22.32 5.34
N ILE A 43 17.35 -21.61 4.61
CA ILE A 43 18.32 -20.69 5.19
C ILE A 43 17.61 -19.42 5.67
N GLU A 44 17.75 -19.14 6.96
CA GLU A 44 17.28 -17.89 7.56
C GLU A 44 18.35 -16.81 7.44
N TRP A 45 17.96 -15.63 6.95
CA TRP A 45 18.86 -14.50 6.75
C TRP A 45 18.53 -13.37 7.72
N SER A 46 19.55 -12.80 8.35
CA SER A 46 19.42 -11.58 9.16
C SER A 46 20.13 -10.44 8.46
N CYS A 47 19.37 -9.43 8.05
CA CYS A 47 19.88 -8.27 7.33
C CYS A 47 19.90 -7.02 8.22
N THR A 48 20.99 -6.24 8.11
CA THR A 48 21.20 -5.00 8.84
C THR A 48 21.65 -3.90 7.89
N ALA A 49 21.17 -2.68 8.11
CA ALA A 49 21.56 -1.49 7.34
C ALA A 49 21.52 -0.25 8.25
N THR A 50 22.29 0.77 7.88
CA THR A 50 22.24 2.07 8.54
C THR A 50 21.10 2.89 7.96
N LEU A 51 20.16 3.27 8.82
CA LEU A 51 18.98 4.06 8.47
C LEU A 51 18.85 5.29 9.37
N PRO A 52 18.24 6.38 8.86
CA PRO A 52 17.87 7.52 9.69
C PRO A 52 16.76 7.14 10.68
N GLU A 53 16.62 7.89 11.77
CA GLU A 53 15.72 7.53 12.89
C GLU A 53 14.23 7.54 12.52
N GLU A 54 13.86 8.19 11.42
CA GLU A 54 12.52 8.20 10.86
C GLU A 54 12.15 6.89 10.15
N LEU A 55 13.14 6.05 9.82
CA LEU A 55 12.96 4.83 9.04
C LEU A 55 13.46 3.60 9.79
N LYS A 56 12.82 2.47 9.51
CA LYS A 56 13.29 1.16 9.95
C LYS A 56 13.14 0.15 8.82
N LEU A 57 13.97 -0.88 8.85
CA LEU A 57 13.81 -2.05 7.98
C LEU A 57 12.54 -2.80 8.37
N GLY A 58 11.75 -3.16 7.36
CA GLY A 58 10.65 -4.11 7.45
C GLY A 58 11.12 -5.50 7.10
N SER A 59 10.48 -6.11 6.10
CA SER A 59 10.91 -7.39 5.52
C SER A 59 12.20 -7.25 4.72
N THR A 60 13.01 -8.31 4.74
CA THR A 60 14.23 -8.44 3.94
C THR A 60 14.32 -9.84 3.37
N ASP A 61 14.33 -9.95 2.05
CA ASP A 61 14.35 -11.21 1.31
C ASP A 61 15.64 -11.30 0.49
N VAL A 62 16.50 -12.26 0.84
CA VAL A 62 17.77 -12.49 0.16
C VAL A 62 17.56 -13.50 -0.96
N ILE A 63 17.90 -13.12 -2.18
CA ILE A 63 17.71 -13.92 -3.38
C ILE A 63 19.06 -14.17 -4.02
N CYS A 64 19.48 -15.43 -4.09
CA CYS A 64 20.76 -15.85 -4.68
C CYS A 64 20.53 -16.82 -5.85
N GLU A 65 21.42 -16.80 -6.83
CA GLU A 65 21.47 -17.82 -7.90
C GLU A 65 22.24 -19.04 -7.40
N GLY A 66 21.65 -20.24 -7.52
CA GLY A 66 22.35 -21.51 -7.29
C GLY A 66 23.49 -21.71 -8.30
N TYR A 67 24.56 -22.38 -7.88
CA TYR A 67 25.83 -22.41 -8.62
C TYR A 67 25.71 -23.11 -9.98
N ALA A 68 25.14 -24.32 -10.03
CA ALA A 68 24.90 -25.06 -11.26
C ALA A 68 23.44 -25.01 -11.74
N SER A 69 22.48 -25.05 -10.80
CA SER A 69 21.02 -25.07 -11.01
C SER A 69 20.27 -24.39 -9.86
N ALA A 70 18.95 -24.20 -10.00
CA ALA A 70 18.12 -23.61 -8.94
C ALA A 70 18.11 -24.44 -7.64
N ASP A 71 18.21 -25.77 -7.75
CA ASP A 71 18.21 -26.70 -6.61
C ASP A 71 19.63 -27.00 -6.07
N ASP A 72 20.64 -26.21 -6.46
CA ASP A 72 22.02 -26.42 -6.02
C ASP A 72 22.21 -25.91 -4.58
N PRO A 73 22.77 -26.73 -3.65
CA PRO A 73 23.03 -26.29 -2.28
C PRO A 73 24.11 -25.19 -2.17
N TYR A 74 24.89 -24.97 -3.23
CA TYR A 74 25.88 -23.90 -3.32
C TYR A 74 25.35 -22.71 -4.11
N VAL A 75 25.74 -21.50 -3.70
CA VAL A 75 25.35 -20.25 -4.38
C VAL A 75 26.49 -19.66 -5.20
N LEU A 76 26.14 -19.05 -6.34
CA LEU A 76 27.08 -18.33 -7.20
C LEU A 76 27.58 -17.05 -6.50
N LYS A 77 28.90 -16.85 -6.47
CA LYS A 77 29.48 -15.66 -5.85
C LYS A 77 29.05 -14.40 -6.59
N GLY A 78 28.59 -13.39 -5.85
CA GLY A 78 28.17 -12.10 -6.40
C GLY A 78 26.81 -12.10 -7.12
N SER A 79 26.07 -13.22 -7.06
CA SER A 79 24.72 -13.32 -7.64
C SER A 79 23.62 -12.84 -6.69
N CYS A 80 23.88 -12.82 -5.39
CA CYS A 80 22.88 -12.46 -4.38
C CYS A 80 22.46 -10.99 -4.46
N GLY A 81 21.16 -10.75 -4.35
CA GLY A 81 20.54 -9.45 -4.13
C GLY A 81 19.56 -9.51 -2.96
N VAL A 82 19.16 -8.34 -2.47
CA VAL A 82 18.20 -8.22 -1.36
C VAL A 82 17.03 -7.34 -1.77
N GLU A 83 15.82 -7.87 -1.65
CA GLU A 83 14.61 -7.08 -1.67
C GLU A 83 14.26 -6.67 -0.24
N TYR A 84 14.03 -5.38 0.00
CA TYR A 84 13.77 -4.86 1.34
C TYR A 84 12.58 -3.93 1.33
N SER A 85 11.81 -3.94 2.42
CA SER A 85 10.81 -2.91 2.68
C SER A 85 11.32 -1.94 3.76
N LEU A 86 10.97 -0.67 3.58
CA LEU A 86 11.11 0.37 4.58
C LEU A 86 9.76 0.62 5.26
N LEU A 87 9.82 0.97 6.54
CA LEU A 87 8.68 1.38 7.34
C LEU A 87 9.01 2.69 8.05
N LEU A 88 7.99 3.53 8.29
CA LEU A 88 8.13 4.70 9.14
C LEU A 88 8.19 4.29 10.62
N THR A 89 9.09 4.89 11.38
CA THR A 89 9.05 4.89 12.84
C THR A 89 8.03 5.90 13.34
N SER A 90 7.79 5.97 14.66
CA SER A 90 6.90 7.00 15.24
C SER A 90 7.35 8.41 14.86
N LYS A 91 8.66 8.69 14.91
CA LYS A 91 9.24 9.96 14.45
C LYS A 91 9.00 10.19 12.95
N GLY A 92 9.13 9.13 12.14
CA GLY A 92 8.87 9.20 10.71
C GLY A 92 7.40 9.50 10.39
N GLN A 93 6.46 8.97 11.16
CA GLN A 93 5.04 9.26 10.99
C GLN A 93 4.69 10.71 11.33
N GLU A 94 5.28 11.26 12.38
CA GLU A 94 5.14 12.68 12.74
C GLU A 94 5.74 13.60 11.68
N ARG A 95 6.89 13.23 11.12
CA ARG A 95 7.60 14.01 10.09
C ARG A 95 6.96 13.91 8.71
N TYR A 96 6.41 12.74 8.36
CA TYR A 96 5.81 12.44 7.05
C TYR A 96 4.36 11.96 7.17
N PRO A 97 3.44 12.79 7.68
CA PRO A 97 2.06 12.37 7.95
C PRO A 97 1.28 11.99 6.67
N HIS A 98 1.61 12.62 5.54
CA HIS A 98 1.00 12.32 4.24
C HIS A 98 1.36 10.92 3.70
N ILE A 99 2.56 10.41 4.04
CA ILE A 99 2.99 9.05 3.66
C ILE A 99 2.42 8.03 4.66
N ALA A 100 2.36 8.39 5.94
CA ALA A 100 1.81 7.54 6.99
C ALA A 100 0.30 7.32 6.84
N ASN A 101 -0.43 8.32 6.34
CA ASN A 101 -1.87 8.23 6.13
C ASN A 101 -2.28 8.85 4.78
N PRO A 102 -2.07 8.13 3.66
CA PRO A 102 -2.36 8.63 2.31
C PRO A 102 -3.85 8.96 2.09
N HIS A 103 -4.72 8.40 2.92
CA HIS A 103 -6.17 8.58 2.86
C HIS A 103 -6.75 9.25 4.13
N GLY A 104 -5.90 9.92 4.91
CA GLY A 104 -6.23 10.46 6.24
C GLY A 104 -7.01 11.77 6.27
N GLY A 105 -7.39 12.31 5.11
CA GLY A 105 -8.19 13.52 5.01
C GLY A 105 -9.66 13.19 4.91
N TYR A 106 -10.46 13.55 5.92
CA TYR A 106 -11.93 13.57 5.83
C TYR A 106 -12.45 14.45 4.67
N PHE A 107 -11.59 15.31 4.11
CA PHE A 107 -11.82 16.11 2.91
C PHE A 107 -10.50 16.25 2.12
N SER A 108 -10.17 15.32 1.23
CA SER A 108 -9.15 15.57 0.19
C SER A 108 -9.83 15.75 -1.16
N ASP A 109 -10.15 17.01 -1.45
CA ASP A 109 -10.41 17.52 -2.79
C ASP A 109 -9.13 17.36 -3.64
N GLY A 110 -9.26 16.89 -4.88
CA GLY A 110 -8.17 16.97 -5.86
C GLY A 110 -8.00 15.83 -6.84
N ARG A 111 -8.83 15.82 -7.90
CA ARG A 111 -8.50 15.37 -9.28
C ARG A 111 -7.88 13.97 -9.44
N GLY A 112 -8.71 13.01 -9.86
CA GLY A 112 -8.17 11.78 -10.43
C GLY A 112 -9.16 10.70 -10.85
N GLY A 113 -10.14 11.01 -11.70
CA GLY A 113 -10.65 10.01 -12.66
C GLY A 113 -11.95 9.25 -12.35
N THR A 114 -12.71 9.58 -11.30
CA THR A 114 -14.02 8.94 -11.02
C THR A 114 -15.16 9.90 -10.62
N ASP A 115 -14.93 11.21 -10.67
CA ASP A 115 -15.85 12.19 -10.04
C ASP A 115 -17.15 12.46 -10.81
N LEU A 116 -17.17 12.32 -12.15
CA LEU A 116 -18.36 12.70 -12.92
C LEU A 116 -19.55 11.77 -12.62
N SER A 117 -19.32 10.45 -12.57
CA SER A 117 -20.38 9.48 -12.31
C SER A 117 -20.88 9.55 -10.87
N ALA A 118 -19.97 9.71 -9.91
CA ALA A 118 -20.31 9.86 -8.50
C ALA A 118 -21.11 11.15 -8.25
N TRP A 119 -20.67 12.27 -8.81
CA TRP A 119 -21.37 13.56 -8.69
C TRP A 119 -22.76 13.53 -9.35
N LEU A 120 -22.86 13.00 -10.57
CA LEU A 120 -24.13 12.84 -11.27
C LEU A 120 -25.09 11.94 -10.49
N PHE A 121 -24.60 10.83 -9.92
CA PHE A 121 -25.39 9.95 -9.09
C PHE A 121 -25.95 10.68 -7.87
N THR A 122 -25.13 11.45 -7.15
CA THR A 122 -25.58 12.20 -5.97
C THR A 122 -26.64 13.24 -6.33
N VAL A 123 -26.46 14.00 -7.41
CA VAL A 123 -27.44 15.00 -7.86
C VAL A 123 -28.76 14.34 -8.21
N VAL A 124 -28.75 13.26 -8.98
CA VAL A 124 -29.95 12.52 -9.36
C VAL A 124 -30.63 11.91 -8.14
N PHE A 125 -29.86 11.30 -7.23
CA PHE A 125 -30.38 10.69 -6.01
C PHE A 125 -31.09 11.72 -5.10
N VAL A 126 -30.48 12.88 -4.86
CA VAL A 126 -31.08 13.94 -4.03
C VAL A 126 -32.33 14.53 -4.71
N ALA A 127 -32.32 14.70 -6.02
CA ALA A 127 -33.49 15.17 -6.77
C ALA A 127 -34.68 14.20 -6.67
N VAL A 128 -34.44 12.89 -6.84
CA VAL A 128 -35.47 11.85 -6.71
C VAL A 128 -35.97 11.76 -5.27
N LEU A 129 -35.07 11.79 -4.28
CA LEU A 129 -35.43 11.76 -2.86
C LEU A 129 -36.27 12.98 -2.48
N GLY A 130 -35.88 14.18 -2.93
CA GLY A 130 -36.66 15.40 -2.76
C GLY A 130 -38.04 15.32 -3.40
N TRP A 131 -38.15 14.74 -4.59
CA TRP A 131 -39.43 14.50 -5.27
C TRP A 131 -40.34 13.53 -4.51
N ILE A 132 -39.78 12.43 -3.99
CA ILE A 132 -40.53 11.46 -3.17
C ILE A 132 -41.04 12.13 -1.89
N LEU A 133 -40.20 12.89 -1.20
CA LEU A 133 -40.61 13.62 0.00
C LEU A 133 -41.66 14.69 -0.30
N TYR A 134 -41.48 15.47 -1.37
CA TYR A 134 -42.46 16.47 -1.81
C TYR A 134 -43.81 15.83 -2.14
N SER A 135 -43.81 14.74 -2.91
CA SER A 135 -45.05 14.04 -3.28
C SER A 135 -45.72 13.39 -2.08
N ALA A 136 -44.97 12.83 -1.13
CA ALA A 136 -45.51 12.31 0.13
C ALA A 136 -46.13 13.42 0.99
N CYS A 137 -45.49 14.59 1.10
CA CYS A 137 -46.01 15.73 1.85
C CYS A 137 -47.26 16.34 1.18
N VAL A 138 -47.28 16.48 -0.15
CA VAL A 138 -48.41 17.05 -0.89
C VAL A 138 -49.59 16.07 -0.95
N ALA A 139 -49.35 14.77 -1.18
CA ALA A 139 -50.39 13.75 -1.16
C ALA A 139 -50.98 13.56 0.25
N GLY A 140 -50.15 13.66 1.30
CA GLY A 140 -50.60 13.68 2.69
C GLY A 140 -51.47 14.89 3.06
N ASN A 141 -51.31 16.01 2.36
CA ASN A 141 -52.13 17.22 2.55
C ASN A 141 -53.45 17.17 1.79
N GLY A 142 -53.51 16.52 0.62
CA GLY A 142 -54.74 16.31 -0.15
C GLY A 142 -55.70 15.27 0.45
N GLY A 143 -55.18 14.29 1.20
CA GLY A 143 -55.98 13.27 1.88
C GLY A 143 -56.74 13.75 3.13
N ARG A 144 -56.44 14.93 3.68
CA ARG A 144 -57.14 15.49 4.85
C ARG A 144 -58.38 16.31 4.50
N GLN A 145 -58.56 16.73 3.24
CA GLN A 145 -59.73 17.50 2.81
C GLN A 145 -60.97 16.63 2.49
N ALA A 146 -60.85 15.30 2.42
CA ALA A 146 -61.98 14.41 2.09
C ALA A 146 -62.72 13.82 3.32
N ARG A 147 -62.43 14.27 4.55
CA ARG A 147 -63.11 13.80 5.78
C ARG A 147 -63.60 14.95 6.65
N GLY A 148 -64.33 15.87 6.04
CA GLY A 148 -64.84 17.04 6.76
C GLY A 148 -65.98 17.76 6.06
N ASN A 149 -66.94 17.05 5.45
CA ASN A 149 -68.29 17.59 5.25
C ASN A 149 -69.28 16.51 4.79
N THR A 150 -70.02 15.91 5.72
CA THR A 150 -71.45 15.56 5.55
C THR A 150 -72.01 15.41 6.95
N GLY A 151 -72.77 16.43 7.37
CA GLY A 151 -73.82 16.27 8.37
C GLY A 151 -75.01 15.50 7.82
#